data_AF-A0A067E7G8-F1
#
_entry.id   AF-A0A067E7G8-F1
#
_cell.length_a   1.000
_cell.length_b   1.000
_cell.length_c   1.000
_cell.angle_alpha   90.00
_cell.angle_beta   90.00
_cell.angle_gamma   90.00
#
_symmetry.space_group_name_H-M   'P 1'
#
loop_
_entity.id
_entity.type
_entity.pdbx_description
1 polymer ?
#
loop_
_entity_poly.entity_id
_entity_poly.type
_entity_poly.pdbx_seq_one_letter_code
_entity_poly.pdbx_strand_id
1 'polypeptide(L)'
;MDATLTKVFIWDMDETLILLKSLLNGTFAQSFNDLKDADKGVQIGRMWENHILNVCDECFFYEQIENNNTPFLDALKQYDDGRDLSDYEFDRDGLCPPFDDLSLKKIAYRHRAIAHKYKEQGSYWSSVQVGRKSQLLLLVWPVLILPIQNPSM
;
A
#
# COMPACT_ATOMS: atom_id res chain seq x y z
N MET A 1 -11.25 19.56 -35.07
CA MET A 1 -10.54 18.80 -34.03
C MET A 1 -11.56 18.47 -32.97
N ASP A 2 -11.92 17.20 -32.82
CA ASP A 2 -12.77 16.75 -31.72
C ASP A 2 -11.93 16.82 -30.43
N ALA A 3 -12.32 17.67 -29.50
CA ALA A 3 -11.66 17.76 -28.20
C ALA A 3 -12.00 16.46 -27.45
N THR A 4 -11.04 15.54 -27.38
CA THR A 4 -11.21 14.28 -26.65
C THR A 4 -11.58 14.60 -25.20
N LEU A 5 -12.83 14.29 -24.83
CA LEU A 5 -13.32 14.46 -23.46
C LEU A 5 -12.56 13.52 -22.54
N THR A 6 -11.64 14.05 -21.74
CA THR A 6 -10.96 13.28 -20.70
C THR A 6 -11.85 13.16 -19.47
N LYS A 7 -12.22 11.92 -19.11
CA LYS A 7 -12.94 11.63 -17.87
C LYS A 7 -11.95 11.14 -16.81
N VAL A 8 -11.99 11.76 -15.64
CA VAL A 8 -11.18 11.37 -14.48
C VAL A 8 -12.12 10.82 -13.42
N PHE A 9 -11.84 9.61 -12.94
CA PHE A 9 -12.59 8.97 -11.85
C PHE A 9 -11.71 8.95 -10.60
N ILE A 10 -12.25 9.49 -9.51
CA ILE A 10 -11.62 9.48 -8.19
C ILE A 10 -12.38 8.45 -7.36
N TRP A 11 -11.65 7.49 -6.81
CA TRP A 11 -12.22 6.38 -6.05
C TRP A 11 -11.72 6.44 -4.61
N ASP A 12 -12.63 6.16 -3.67
CA ASP A 12 -12.25 5.74 -2.33
C ASP A 12 -11.88 4.24 -2.35
N MET A 13 -11.06 3.79 -1.40
CA MET A 13 -10.58 2.39 -1.37
C MET A 13 -11.42 1.52 -0.44
N ASP A 14 -11.37 1.79 0.87
CA ASP A 14 -12.02 0.98 1.89
C ASP A 14 -13.54 1.16 1.82
N GLU A 15 -14.27 0.06 1.94
CA GLU A 15 -15.73 -0.02 1.78
C GLU A 15 -16.30 0.47 0.44
N THR A 16 -15.44 0.75 -0.55
CA THR A 16 -15.83 1.12 -1.93
C THR A 16 -15.26 0.14 -2.95
N LEU A 17 -13.94 -0.01 -3.01
CA LEU A 17 -13.27 -0.98 -3.90
C LEU A 17 -13.00 -2.30 -3.18
N ILE A 18 -12.71 -2.24 -1.88
CA ILE A 18 -12.48 -3.40 -1.02
C ILE A 18 -13.34 -3.34 0.23
N LEU A 19 -13.48 -4.48 0.89
CA LEU A 19 -14.20 -4.62 2.16
C LEU A 19 -13.22 -5.21 3.16
N LEU A 20 -12.59 -4.36 3.98
CA LEU A 20 -11.64 -4.84 4.98
C LEU A 20 -12.09 -4.43 6.37
N LYS A 21 -12.40 -3.14 6.58
CA LYS A 21 -12.83 -2.63 7.88
C LYS A 21 -14.16 -3.23 8.32
N SER A 22 -15.10 -3.38 7.40
CA SER A 22 -16.41 -3.98 7.70
C SER A 22 -16.33 -5.49 7.97
N LEU A 23 -15.33 -6.17 7.41
CA LEU A 23 -15.01 -7.55 7.80
C LEU A 23 -14.45 -7.59 9.22
N LEU A 24 -13.45 -6.77 9.52
CA LEU A 24 -12.80 -6.71 10.85
C LEU A 24 -13.80 -6.39 11.97
N ASN A 25 -14.74 -5.49 11.70
CA ASN A 25 -15.73 -5.03 12.68
C ASN A 25 -17.03 -5.85 12.66
N GLY A 26 -17.15 -6.85 11.78
CA GLY A 26 -18.34 -7.70 11.62
C GLY A 26 -19.57 -7.00 11.04
N THR A 27 -19.48 -5.69 10.75
CA THR A 27 -20.61 -4.90 10.22
C THR A 27 -20.97 -5.30 8.79
N PHE A 28 -20.04 -5.90 8.04
CA PHE A 28 -20.33 -6.45 6.73
C PHE A 28 -21.44 -7.51 6.82
N ALA A 29 -21.33 -8.48 7.73
CA ALA A 29 -22.30 -9.56 7.86
C ALA A 29 -23.66 -9.05 8.32
N GLN A 30 -23.68 -8.11 9.27
CA GLN A 30 -24.90 -7.47 9.80
C GLN A 30 -25.71 -6.77 8.70
N SER A 31 -25.04 -6.18 7.70
CA SER A 31 -25.72 -5.52 6.57
C SER A 31 -26.53 -6.48 5.68
N PHE A 32 -26.35 -7.80 5.82
CA PHE A 32 -27.08 -8.84 5.09
C PHE A 32 -28.14 -9.55 5.97
N ASN A 33 -28.68 -8.90 7.00
CA ASN A 33 -29.69 -9.46 7.90
C ASN A 33 -29.28 -10.83 8.48
N ASP A 34 -28.03 -10.96 8.91
CA ASP A 34 -27.45 -12.17 9.51
C ASP A 34 -27.46 -13.43 8.61
N LEU A 35 -27.67 -13.26 7.29
CA LEU A 35 -27.50 -14.33 6.30
C LEU A 35 -26.03 -14.74 6.12
N LYS A 36 -25.10 -13.96 6.69
CA LYS A 36 -23.66 -14.20 6.64
C LYS A 36 -23.13 -14.45 8.04
N ASP A 37 -22.17 -15.35 8.12
CA ASP A 37 -21.47 -15.68 9.36
C ASP A 37 -20.49 -14.55 9.72
N ALA A 38 -20.84 -13.77 10.74
CA ALA A 38 -20.05 -12.63 11.19
C ALA A 38 -18.68 -13.05 11.71
N ASP A 39 -18.59 -14.16 12.45
CA ASP A 39 -17.33 -14.64 13.03
C ASP A 39 -16.35 -15.08 11.94
N LYS A 40 -16.85 -15.79 10.92
CA LYS A 40 -16.03 -16.11 9.73
C LYS A 40 -15.59 -14.85 8.99
N GLY A 41 -16.47 -13.85 8.87
CA GLY A 41 -16.14 -12.57 8.26
C GLY A 41 -14.97 -11.87 8.97
N VAL A 42 -15.04 -11.78 10.29
CA VAL A 42 -13.97 -11.22 11.14
C VAL A 42 -12.68 -12.02 10.99
N GLN A 43 -12.76 -13.36 10.98
CA GLN A 43 -11.59 -14.21 10.79
C GLN A 43 -10.89 -13.93 9.46
N ILE A 44 -11.66 -13.84 8.36
CA ILE A 44 -11.12 -13.49 7.04
C ILE A 44 -10.49 -12.10 7.06
N GLY A 45 -11.15 -11.11 7.67
CA GLY A 45 -10.61 -9.76 7.82
C GLY A 45 -9.24 -9.75 8.51
N ARG A 46 -9.10 -10.47 9.63
CA ARG A 46 -7.82 -10.59 10.35
C ARG A 46 -6.74 -11.31 9.56
N MET A 47 -7.10 -12.34 8.81
CA MET A 47 -6.16 -13.04 7.92
C MET A 47 -5.60 -12.08 6.86
N TRP A 48 -6.47 -11.26 6.25
CA TRP A 48 -6.05 -10.27 5.27
C TRP A 48 -5.20 -9.16 5.89
N GLU A 49 -5.61 -8.60 7.04
CA GLU A 49 -4.84 -7.59 7.77
C GLU A 49 -3.40 -8.07 8.06
N ASN A 50 -3.26 -9.27 8.63
CA ASN A 50 -1.94 -9.85 8.90
C ASN A 50 -1.13 -10.07 7.62
N HIS A 51 -1.77 -10.53 6.54
CA HIS A 51 -1.06 -10.74 5.28
C HIS A 51 -0.57 -9.43 4.67
N ILE A 52 -1.38 -8.36 4.75
CA ILE A 52 -0.99 -7.03 4.27
C ILE A 52 0.18 -6.49 5.08
N LEU A 53 0.12 -6.57 6.42
CA LEU A 53 1.22 -6.13 7.28
C LEU A 53 2.52 -6.89 6.98
N ASN A 54 2.46 -8.22 6.84
CA ASN A 54 3.63 -9.02 6.50
C ASN A 54 4.24 -8.61 5.15
N VAL A 55 3.41 -8.35 4.12
CA VAL A 55 3.91 -7.86 2.83
C VAL A 55 4.53 -6.47 2.96
N CYS A 56 3.94 -5.60 3.76
CA CYS A 56 4.48 -4.27 4.04
C CYS A 56 5.87 -4.32 4.69
N ASP A 57 6.06 -5.19 5.68
CA ASP A 57 7.35 -5.37 6.36
C ASP A 57 8.38 -6.01 5.43
N GLU A 58 8.05 -7.13 4.80
CA GLU A 58 8.99 -7.92 3.97
C GLU A 58 9.37 -7.21 2.66
N CYS A 59 8.45 -6.48 2.05
CA CYS A 59 8.64 -5.94 0.70
C CYS A 59 8.77 -4.42 0.64
N PHE A 60 8.22 -3.69 1.63
CA PHE A 60 8.04 -2.24 1.53
C PHE A 60 8.67 -1.44 2.67
N PHE A 61 9.58 -2.05 3.45
CA PHE A 61 10.36 -1.37 4.48
C PHE A 61 9.50 -0.68 5.53
N TYR A 62 8.30 -1.21 5.80
CA TYR A 62 7.28 -0.51 6.59
C TYR A 62 7.79 -0.02 7.94
N GLU A 63 8.41 -0.90 8.74
CA GLU A 63 9.03 -0.54 10.02
C GLU A 63 10.02 0.65 9.93
N GLN A 64 10.70 0.80 8.78
CA GLN A 64 11.73 1.82 8.59
C GLN A 64 11.15 3.17 8.14
N ILE A 65 9.96 3.17 7.53
CA ILE A 65 9.37 4.36 6.90
C ILE A 65 7.97 4.74 7.41
N GLU A 66 7.37 3.97 8.33
CA GLU A 66 6.01 4.22 8.85
C GLU A 66 5.81 5.64 9.39
N ASN A 67 6.85 6.20 9.99
CA ASN A 67 6.84 7.55 10.57
C ASN A 67 6.99 8.66 9.52
N ASN A 68 7.21 8.31 8.25
CA ASN A 68 7.32 9.21 7.12
C ASN A 68 6.20 8.94 6.10
N ASN A 69 4.95 9.06 6.56
CA ASN A 69 3.79 8.85 5.70
C ASN A 69 3.62 10.01 4.71
N THR A 70 3.89 9.76 3.43
CA THR A 70 3.77 10.76 2.36
C THR A 70 2.58 10.45 1.45
N PRO A 71 1.93 11.47 0.87
CA PRO A 71 0.68 11.28 0.14
C PRO A 71 0.83 10.58 -1.22
N PHE A 72 2.05 10.49 -1.79
CA PHE A 72 2.33 9.84 -3.07
C PHE A 72 3.82 9.45 -3.21
N LEU A 73 4.14 8.47 -4.06
CA LEU A 73 5.51 7.93 -4.25
C LEU A 73 6.58 8.99 -4.46
N ASP A 74 6.29 9.92 -5.36
CA ASP A 74 7.25 10.93 -5.82
C ASP A 74 7.42 12.10 -4.83
N ALA A 75 6.79 12.07 -3.66
CA ALA A 75 6.85 13.16 -2.68
C ALA A 75 8.28 13.48 -2.22
N LEU A 76 9.16 12.49 -2.19
CA LEU A 76 10.57 12.63 -1.79
C LEU A 76 11.55 12.63 -2.97
N LYS A 77 11.05 12.68 -4.21
CA LYS A 77 11.86 12.59 -5.42
C LYS A 77 12.96 13.64 -5.50
N GLN A 78 12.76 14.82 -4.91
CA GLN A 78 13.77 15.89 -4.87
C GLN A 78 15.03 15.53 -4.07
N TYR A 79 14.92 14.58 -3.13
CA TYR A 79 16.04 14.11 -2.32
C TYR A 79 16.76 12.91 -2.94
N ASP A 80 16.16 12.28 -3.95
CA ASP A 80 16.75 11.16 -4.68
C ASP A 80 17.77 11.67 -5.71
N ASP A 81 18.98 11.13 -5.67
CA ASP A 81 20.08 11.53 -6.55
C ASP A 81 20.22 10.67 -7.82
N GLY A 82 19.33 9.69 -8.02
CA GLY A 82 19.37 8.85 -9.22
C GLY A 82 20.36 7.69 -9.16
N ARG A 83 21.03 7.43 -8.02
CA ARG A 83 22.02 6.34 -7.93
C ARG A 83 21.41 4.97 -8.29
N ASP A 84 22.22 4.06 -8.81
CA ASP A 84 21.81 2.67 -8.89
C ASP A 84 21.62 2.10 -7.48
N LEU A 85 20.56 1.29 -7.32
CA LEU A 85 20.19 0.63 -6.07
C LEU A 85 20.32 -0.90 -6.15
N SER A 86 20.80 -1.45 -7.28
CA SER A 86 20.94 -2.90 -7.47
C SER A 86 21.87 -3.57 -6.45
N ASP A 87 22.90 -2.85 -5.99
CA ASP A 87 23.87 -3.27 -4.98
C ASP A 87 23.70 -2.53 -3.64
N TYR A 88 22.61 -1.81 -3.45
CA TYR A 88 22.38 -0.99 -2.26
C TYR A 88 21.89 -1.84 -1.08
N GLU A 89 22.67 -1.86 0.00
CA GLU A 89 22.33 -2.56 1.24
C GLU A 89 21.49 -1.68 2.17
N PHE A 90 20.16 -1.72 2.03
CA PHE A 90 19.23 -0.92 2.85
C PHE A 90 19.40 -1.13 4.36
N ASP A 91 19.72 -2.35 4.80
CA ASP A 91 19.89 -2.65 6.23
C ASP A 91 21.18 -2.07 6.83
N ARG A 92 22.13 -1.66 5.98
CA ARG A 92 23.43 -1.11 6.41
C ARG A 92 23.58 0.38 6.16
N ASP A 93 22.56 1.03 5.63
CA ASP A 93 22.64 2.46 5.30
C ASP A 93 22.49 3.38 6.51
N GLY A 94 22.17 2.84 7.69
CA GLY A 94 22.04 3.58 8.93
C GLY A 94 20.93 4.64 8.87
N LEU A 95 19.81 4.34 8.21
CA LEU A 95 18.60 5.14 8.34
C LEU A 95 18.15 5.13 9.82
N CYS A 96 18.17 6.31 10.44
CA CYS A 96 17.62 6.51 11.78
C CYS A 96 17.08 7.94 11.90
N PRO A 97 16.12 8.19 12.80
CA PRO A 97 15.76 9.55 13.17
C PRO A 97 16.96 10.30 13.77
N PRO A 98 17.08 11.63 13.59
CA PRO A 98 16.12 12.54 12.96
C PRO A 98 16.19 12.54 11.42
N PHE A 99 15.07 12.90 10.78
CA PHE A 99 14.95 12.97 9.32
C PHE A 99 15.55 14.27 8.75
N ASP A 100 16.88 14.39 8.83
CA ASP A 100 17.62 15.40 8.08
C ASP A 100 17.64 15.08 6.56
N ASP A 101 18.25 15.96 5.75
CA ASP A 101 18.34 15.77 4.29
C ASP A 101 18.99 14.43 3.91
N LEU A 102 19.93 13.92 4.70
CA LEU A 102 20.59 12.64 4.47
C LEU A 102 19.63 11.48 4.73
N SER A 103 18.83 11.54 5.79
CA SER A 103 17.78 10.59 6.09
C SER A 103 16.65 10.63 5.06
N LEU A 104 16.23 11.83 4.61
CA LEU A 104 15.23 11.99 3.55
C LEU A 104 15.67 11.37 2.22
N LYS A 105 16.96 11.50 1.88
CA LYS A 105 17.56 10.83 0.73
C LYS A 105 17.50 9.30 0.82
N LYS A 106 17.77 8.72 2.00
CA LYS A 106 17.65 7.26 2.23
C LYS A 106 16.19 6.78 2.17
N ILE A 107 15.23 7.59 2.62
CA ILE A 107 13.80 7.29 2.48
C ILE A 107 13.38 7.37 1.01
N ALA A 108 13.90 8.34 0.26
CA ALA A 108 13.65 8.46 -1.17
C ALA A 108 14.13 7.21 -1.95
N TYR A 109 15.28 6.62 -1.58
CA TYR A 109 15.71 5.35 -2.15
C TYR A 109 14.74 4.19 -1.90
N ARG A 110 14.20 4.09 -0.69
CA ARG A 110 13.18 3.09 -0.35
C ARG A 110 11.91 3.29 -1.17
N HIS A 111 11.44 4.54 -1.30
CA HIS A 111 10.32 4.89 -2.18
C HIS A 111 10.56 4.47 -3.63
N ARG A 112 11.75 4.70 -4.19
CA ARG A 112 12.09 4.26 -5.54
C ARG A 112 12.14 2.74 -5.67
N ALA A 113 12.72 2.05 -4.69
CA ALA A 113 12.76 0.58 -4.66
C ALA A 113 11.35 -0.02 -4.60
N ILE A 114 10.46 0.55 -3.77
CA ILE A 114 9.04 0.20 -3.70
C ILE A 114 8.38 0.40 -5.06
N ALA A 115 8.55 1.57 -5.68
CA ALA A 115 7.99 1.88 -7.00
C ALA A 115 8.43 0.87 -8.08
N HIS A 116 9.71 0.45 -8.03
CA HIS A 116 10.24 -0.57 -8.93
C HIS A 116 9.56 -1.93 -8.73
N LYS A 117 9.45 -2.40 -7.49
CA LYS A 117 8.76 -3.66 -7.15
C LYS A 117 7.32 -3.67 -7.66
N TYR A 118 6.57 -2.59 -7.48
CA TYR A 118 5.21 -2.46 -8.02
C TYR A 118 5.16 -2.56 -9.55
N LYS A 119 6.11 -1.92 -10.25
CA LYS A 119 6.17 -1.94 -11.71
C LYS A 119 6.51 -3.32 -12.26
N GLU A 120 7.44 -4.03 -11.62
CA GLU A 120 7.82 -5.40 -11.99
C GLU A 120 6.66 -6.37 -11.80
N GLN A 121 6.01 -6.33 -10.64
CA GLN A 121 4.83 -7.17 -10.39
C GLN A 121 3.69 -6.84 -11.35
N GLY A 122 3.38 -5.56 -11.57
CA GLY A 122 2.35 -5.14 -12.53
C GLY A 122 2.61 -5.66 -13.94
N SER A 123 3.88 -5.70 -14.36
CA SER A 123 4.29 -6.28 -15.66
C SER A 123 4.11 -7.80 -15.69
N TYR A 124 4.45 -8.50 -14.60
CA TYR A 124 4.24 -9.93 -14.46
C TYR A 124 2.75 -10.30 -14.56
N TRP A 125 1.89 -9.65 -13.79
CA TRP A 125 0.44 -9.90 -13.82
C TRP A 125 -0.23 -9.44 -15.13
N SER A 126 0.35 -8.49 -15.85
CA SER A 126 -0.09 -8.15 -17.22
C SER A 126 0.29 -9.24 -18.23
N SER A 127 1.40 -9.95 -17.99
CA SER A 127 1.87 -11.05 -18.84
C SER A 127 1.11 -12.36 -18.58
N VAL A 128 0.67 -12.58 -17.34
CA VAL A 128 -0.23 -13.66 -16.95
C VAL A 128 -1.66 -13.25 -17.33
N GLN A 129 -2.12 -13.68 -18.51
CA GLN A 129 -3.43 -13.38 -19.10
C GLN A 129 -4.63 -13.81 -18.22
N VAL A 130 -4.89 -13.09 -17.13
CA VAL A 130 -6.21 -13.09 -16.47
C VAL A 130 -7.07 -12.10 -17.23
N GLY A 131 -7.75 -12.63 -18.26
CA GLY A 131 -8.76 -11.92 -19.02
C GLY A 131 -9.79 -11.28 -18.07
N ARG A 132 -9.94 -9.97 -18.21
CA ARG A 132 -10.79 -9.02 -17.44
C ARG A 132 -10.09 -8.39 -16.23
N LYS A 133 -9.40 -7.27 -16.52
CA LYS A 133 -9.19 -6.11 -15.64
C LYS A 133 -9.13 -6.43 -14.14
N SER A 134 -8.10 -7.15 -13.72
CA SER A 134 -7.78 -7.25 -12.30
C SER A 134 -7.03 -5.99 -11.87
N GLN A 135 -7.77 -4.94 -11.51
CA GLN A 135 -7.26 -3.78 -10.75
C GLN A 135 -6.84 -4.13 -9.31
N LEU A 136 -6.59 -5.41 -9.03
CA LEU A 136 -6.25 -5.96 -7.71
C LEU A 136 -4.78 -5.75 -7.32
N LEU A 137 -3.97 -5.07 -8.14
CA LEU A 137 -2.56 -4.80 -7.86
C LEU A 137 -2.26 -3.41 -7.29
N LEU A 138 -3.30 -2.62 -7.01
CA LEU A 138 -3.18 -1.41 -6.20
C LEU A 138 -3.56 -1.65 -4.73
N LEU A 139 -3.82 -2.90 -4.33
CA LEU A 139 -4.37 -3.25 -3.02
C LEU A 139 -3.46 -3.01 -1.81
N VAL A 140 -2.20 -2.65 -2.01
CA VAL A 140 -1.30 -2.31 -0.89
C VAL A 140 -0.94 -0.82 -0.90
N TRP A 141 -1.38 -0.07 -1.91
CA TRP A 141 -1.01 1.33 -2.08
C TRP A 141 -1.69 2.29 -1.07
N PRO A 142 -2.93 2.04 -0.60
CA PRO A 142 -3.55 2.91 0.41
C PRO A 142 -3.56 2.35 1.85
N VAL A 143 -3.06 1.14 2.10
CA VAL A 143 -3.01 0.59 3.48
C VAL A 143 -2.01 1.36 4.35
N LEU A 144 -1.13 2.16 3.75
CA LEU A 144 -0.20 3.05 4.44
C LEU A 144 -0.80 4.43 4.81
N ILE A 145 -2.02 4.79 4.37
CA ILE A 145 -2.54 6.16 4.54
C ILE A 145 -3.59 6.28 5.66
N LEU A 146 -4.12 5.18 6.20
CA LEU A 146 -5.01 5.27 7.35
C LEU A 146 -4.25 4.88 8.62
N PRO A 147 -4.09 5.78 9.61
CA PRO A 147 -3.76 5.32 10.95
C PRO A 147 -4.89 4.38 11.33
N ILE A 148 -4.58 3.10 11.54
CA ILE A 148 -5.39 2.27 12.44
C ILE A 148 -5.25 3.01 13.77
N GLN A 149 -6.22 3.89 14.07
CA GLN A 149 -6.33 4.52 15.36
C GLN A 149 -6.33 3.39 16.37
N ASN A 150 -5.22 3.25 17.07
CA ASN A 150 -5.06 2.36 18.19
C ASN A 150 -6.23 2.68 19.14
N PRO A 151 -7.18 1.75 19.37
CA PRO A 151 -8.17 1.96 20.41
C PRO A 151 -7.45 1.70 21.73
N SER A 152 -6.76 2.72 22.22
CA SER A 152 -6.23 2.76 23.57
C SER A 152 -7.39 2.51 24.56
N MET A 153 -7.14 1.63 25.53
CA MET A 153 -7.92 1.47 26.75
C MET A 153 -8.23 2.80 27.44
#